data_AF-A0AAW3SQI7-F1
#
_entry.id   AF-A0AAW3SQI7-F1
#
_cell.length_a   1.000
_cell.length_b   1.000
_cell.length_c   1.000
_cell.angle_alpha   90.00
_cell.angle_beta   90.00
_cell.angle_gamma   90.00
#
_symmetry.space_group_name_H-M   'P 1'
#
loop_
_entity.id
_entity.type
_entity.pdbx_description
1 polymer ?
#
loop_
_entity_poly.entity_id
_entity_poly.type
_entity_poly.pdbx_seq_one_letter_code
_entity_poly.pdbx_strand_id
1 'polypeptide(L)'
;MSTIHFRIDEETKQLAMQAADRHQVSLTELMRQRAEELAEEERQYQRNAGDEWLEAQIQDAFSRYDAGEGEFVSNEDVSQRMDSLKARAARGEL
;
A
#
# COMPACT_ATOMS: atom_id res chain seq x y z
N MET A 1 -20.70 18.04 3.42
CA MET A 1 -19.88 18.12 4.64
C MET A 1 -20.57 17.26 5.69
N SER A 2 -19.94 16.16 6.09
CA SER A 2 -20.48 15.20 7.07
C SER A 2 -19.88 15.48 8.45
N THR A 3 -20.67 15.38 9.51
CA THR A 3 -20.24 15.64 10.89
C THR A 3 -20.16 14.33 11.66
N ILE A 4 -19.04 14.12 12.36
CA ILE A 4 -18.81 12.94 13.21
C ILE A 4 -18.89 13.38 14.66
N HIS A 5 -19.70 12.69 15.47
CA HIS A 5 -19.81 12.95 16.91
C HIS A 5 -19.09 11.84 17.67
N PHE A 6 -18.12 12.20 18.51
CA PHE A 6 -17.39 11.27 19.36
C PHE A 6 -17.89 11.36 20.79
N ARG A 7 -18.05 10.22 21.44
CA ARG A 7 -18.22 10.13 22.89
C ARG A 7 -16.90 9.65 23.48
N ILE A 8 -16.26 10.51 24.27
CA ILE A 8 -14.97 10.26 24.92
C ILE A 8 -15.04 10.72 26.37
N ASP A 9 -14.18 10.15 27.22
CA ASP A 9 -14.06 10.56 28.61
C ASP A 9 -13.40 11.94 28.72
N GLU A 10 -13.69 12.66 29.80
CA GLU A 10 -13.22 14.04 29.98
C GLU A 10 -11.69 14.12 30.07
N GLU A 11 -11.03 13.13 30.69
CA GLU A 11 -9.56 13.05 30.74
C GLU A 11 -8.96 12.91 29.34
N THR A 12 -9.51 12.01 28.51
CA THR A 12 -9.07 11.82 27.13
C THR A 12 -9.24 13.10 26.32
N LYS A 13 -10.36 13.81 26.51
CA LYS A 13 -10.61 15.10 25.85
C LYS A 13 -9.57 16.14 26.26
N GLN A 14 -9.23 16.25 27.54
CA GLN A 14 -8.22 17.20 28.02
C GLN A 14 -6.83 16.91 27.43
N LEU A 15 -6.42 15.64 27.41
CA LEU A 15 -5.15 15.23 26.80
C LEU A 15 -5.12 15.51 25.29
N ALA A 16 -6.23 15.25 24.58
CA ALA A 16 -6.34 15.54 23.16
C ALA A 16 -6.26 17.05 22.87
N MET A 17 -6.86 17.89 23.72
CA MET A 17 -6.75 19.35 23.62
C MET A 17 -5.31 19.84 23.86
N GLN A 18 -4.62 19.29 24.85
CA GLN A 18 -3.20 19.62 25.09
C GLN A 18 -2.30 19.21 23.91
N ALA A 19 -2.57 18.05 23.30
CA ALA A 19 -1.87 17.61 22.11
C ALA A 19 -2.09 18.60 20.95
N ALA A 20 -3.33 19.02 20.71
CA ALA A 20 -3.66 19.99 19.68
C ALA A 20 -2.95 21.34 19.90
N ASP A 21 -2.91 21.82 21.16
CA ASP A 21 -2.21 23.05 21.55
C ASP A 21 -0.70 22.98 21.28
N ARG A 22 -0.07 21.84 21.61
CA ARG A 22 1.35 21.59 21.28
C ARG A 22 1.64 21.65 19.78
N HIS A 23 0.67 21.25 18.95
CA HIS A 23 0.76 21.31 17.49
C HIS A 23 0.26 22.65 16.91
N GLN A 24 -0.15 23.60 17.75
CA GLN A 24 -0.69 24.92 17.36
C GLN A 24 -1.91 24.83 16.43
N VAL A 25 -2.68 23.75 16.53
CA VAL A 25 -3.89 23.52 15.72
C VAL A 25 -5.11 23.31 16.62
N SER A 26 -6.30 23.52 16.06
CA SER A 26 -7.53 23.20 16.80
C SER A 26 -7.72 21.69 16.94
N LEU A 27 -8.40 21.24 18.00
CA LEU A 27 -8.73 19.82 18.17
C LEU A 27 -9.52 19.27 16.96
N THR A 28 -10.43 20.06 16.39
CA THR A 28 -11.20 19.66 15.21
C THR A 28 -10.33 19.50 13.96
N GLU A 29 -9.35 20.38 13.77
CA GLU A 29 -8.36 20.26 12.68
C GLU A 29 -7.57 18.96 12.82
N LEU A 30 -7.01 18.72 14.01
CA LEU A 30 -6.23 17.53 14.30
C LEU A 30 -7.04 16.25 14.08
N MET A 31 -8.28 16.21 14.57
CA MET A 31 -9.16 15.05 14.40
C MET A 31 -9.56 14.84 12.93
N ARG A 32 -9.73 15.91 12.15
CA ARG A 32 -9.96 15.78 10.71
C ARG A 32 -8.76 15.17 10.00
N GLN A 33 -7.56 15.69 10.27
CA GLN A 33 -6.33 15.15 9.70
C GLN A 33 -6.16 13.67 10.05
N ARG A 34 -6.39 13.28 11.31
CA ARG A 34 -6.34 11.87 11.72
C ARG A 34 -7.37 10.99 11.02
N ALA A 35 -8.58 11.51 10.78
CA ALA A 35 -9.60 10.77 10.03
C ALA A 35 -9.21 10.60 8.55
N GLU A 36 -8.57 11.60 7.94
CA GLU A 36 -8.05 11.52 6.57
C GLU A 36 -6.88 10.54 6.45
N GLU A 37 -5.94 10.57 7.41
CA GLU A 37 -4.84 9.61 7.50
C GLU A 37 -5.38 8.17 7.61
N LEU A 38 -6.35 7.94 8.51
CA LEU A 38 -6.97 6.62 8.68
C LEU A 38 -7.70 6.14 7.42
N ALA A 39 -8.38 7.05 6.71
CA ALA A 39 -9.03 6.71 5.44
C ALA A 39 -8.01 6.34 4.35
N GLU A 40 -6.85 7.00 4.34
CA GLU A 40 -5.77 6.68 3.40
C GLU A 40 -5.12 5.33 3.71
N GLU A 41 -4.88 5.04 5.00
CA GLU A 41 -4.41 3.73 5.45
C GLU A 41 -5.36 2.61 5.00
N GLU A 42 -6.67 2.80 5.19
CA GLU A 42 -7.67 1.83 4.75
C GLU A 42 -7.70 1.69 3.22
N ARG A 43 -7.58 2.79 2.47
CA ARG A 43 -7.44 2.73 1.00
C ARG A 43 -6.18 2.01 0.55
N GLN A 44 -5.08 2.17 1.28
CA GLN A 44 -3.84 1.45 0.98
C GLN A 44 -3.97 -0.02 1.34
N TYR A 45 -4.59 -0.35 2.48
CA TYR A 45 -4.89 -1.73 2.84
C TYR A 45 -5.77 -2.39 1.78
N GLN A 46 -6.83 -1.74 1.32
CA GLN A 46 -7.68 -2.28 0.25
C GLN A 46 -6.95 -2.41 -1.09
N ARG A 47 -6.06 -1.47 -1.44
CA ARG A 47 -5.21 -1.58 -2.65
C ARG A 47 -4.17 -2.69 -2.55
N ASN A 48 -3.57 -2.88 -1.37
CA ASN A 48 -2.53 -3.89 -1.12
C ASN A 48 -3.11 -5.29 -0.84
N ALA A 49 -4.32 -5.35 -0.29
CA ALA A 49 -5.14 -6.56 -0.16
C ALA A 49 -5.84 -6.88 -1.49
N GLY A 50 -5.89 -5.91 -2.40
CA GLY A 50 -6.45 -6.01 -3.72
C GLY A 50 -5.60 -6.93 -4.58
N ASP A 51 -6.16 -8.10 -4.83
CA ASP A 51 -5.89 -8.92 -6.01
C ASP A 51 -5.80 -8.10 -7.30
N GLU A 52 -6.25 -6.84 -7.36
CA GLU A 52 -6.17 -5.94 -8.52
C GLU A 52 -4.78 -5.84 -9.17
N TRP A 53 -3.69 -5.73 -8.38
CA TRP A 53 -2.35 -5.70 -8.98
C TRP A 53 -2.01 -7.05 -9.61
N LEU A 54 -2.32 -8.14 -8.91
CA LEU A 54 -2.08 -9.50 -9.40
C LEU A 54 -2.98 -9.83 -10.61
N GLU A 55 -4.23 -9.41 -10.57
CA GLU A 55 -5.24 -9.55 -11.62
C GLU A 55 -4.82 -8.76 -12.86
N ALA A 56 -4.31 -7.54 -12.69
CA ALA A 56 -3.72 -6.77 -13.79
C ALA A 56 -2.49 -7.46 -14.40
N GLN A 57 -1.60 -8.04 -13.58
CA GLN A 57 -0.46 -8.81 -14.07
C GLN A 57 -0.89 -10.09 -14.80
N ILE A 58 -1.90 -10.79 -14.28
CA ILE A 58 -2.48 -11.97 -14.91
C ILE A 58 -3.11 -11.60 -16.25
N GLN A 59 -3.88 -10.50 -16.30
CA GLN A 59 -4.53 -10.02 -17.51
C GLN A 59 -3.51 -9.60 -18.59
N ASP A 60 -2.41 -8.92 -18.22
CA ASP A 60 -1.31 -8.61 -19.14
C ASP A 60 -0.66 -9.88 -19.70
N ALA A 61 -0.40 -10.88 -18.85
CA ALA A 61 0.16 -12.16 -19.27
C ALA A 61 -0.74 -12.89 -20.28
N PHE A 62 -2.06 -12.91 -20.05
CA PHE A 62 -3.01 -13.48 -21.00
C PHE A 62 -3.10 -12.67 -22.30
N SER A 63 -3.10 -11.34 -22.23
CA SER A 63 -3.08 -10.50 -23.44
C SER A 63 -1.85 -10.75 -24.31
N ARG A 64 -0.68 -10.96 -23.70
CA ARG A 64 0.55 -11.30 -24.43
C ARG A 64 0.52 -12.69 -25.04
N TYR A 65 -0.09 -13.65 -24.35
CA TYR A 65 -0.33 -14.98 -24.88
C TYR A 65 -1.26 -14.92 -26.10
N ASP A 66 -2.39 -14.22 -26.00
CA ASP A 66 -3.38 -14.08 -27.09
C ASP A 66 -2.82 -13.31 -28.30
N ALA A 67 -1.91 -12.35 -28.07
CA ALA A 67 -1.20 -11.64 -29.13
C ALA A 67 -0.08 -12.46 -29.79
N GLY A 68 0.24 -13.65 -29.27
CA GLY A 68 1.33 -14.49 -29.77
C GLY A 68 2.74 -14.00 -29.38
N GLU A 69 2.83 -13.10 -28.39
CA GLU A 69 4.09 -12.53 -27.87
C GLU A 69 4.67 -13.36 -26.71
N GLY A 70 4.03 -14.46 -26.35
CA GLY A 70 4.50 -15.37 -25.29
C GLY A 70 5.66 -16.26 -25.73
N GLU A 71 6.80 -16.16 -25.03
CA GLU A 71 7.92 -17.09 -25.20
C GLU A 71 7.85 -18.20 -24.14
N PHE A 72 7.82 -19.45 -24.59
CA PHE A 72 7.88 -20.61 -23.70
C PHE A 72 9.33 -21.03 -23.50
N VAL A 73 9.76 -21.05 -22.24
CA VAL A 73 11.12 -21.40 -21.82
C VAL A 73 11.07 -22.66 -20.97
N SER A 74 12.09 -23.52 -21.09
CA SER A 74 12.15 -24.75 -20.30
C SER A 74 12.43 -24.44 -18.82
N ASN A 75 11.98 -25.33 -17.93
CA ASN A 75 12.23 -25.17 -16.50
C ASN A 75 13.73 -25.14 -16.16
N GLU A 76 14.53 -25.92 -16.88
CA GLU A 76 16.00 -25.97 -16.70
C GLU A 76 16.66 -24.66 -17.14
N ASP A 77 16.26 -24.11 -18.28
CA ASP A 77 16.81 -22.84 -18.79
C ASP A 77 16.47 -21.66 -17.87
N VAL A 78 15.23 -21.59 -17.38
CA VAL A 78 14.80 -20.54 -16.44
C VAL A 78 15.54 -20.64 -15.12
N SER A 79 15.72 -21.86 -14.60
CA SER A 79 16.41 -22.08 -13.32
C SER A 79 17.86 -21.58 -13.40
N GLN A 80 18.58 -21.93 -14.47
CA GLN A 80 19.95 -21.47 -14.68
C GLN A 80 20.05 -19.94 -14.85
N ARG A 81 19.13 -19.33 -15.60
CA ARG A 81 19.07 -17.86 -15.75
C ARG A 81 18.81 -17.18 -14.41
N MET A 82 17.88 -17.70 -13.61
CA MET A 82 17.56 -17.15 -12.29
C MET A 82 18.72 -17.27 -11.31
N ASP A 83 19.45 -18.39 -11.30
CA ASP A 83 20.60 -18.57 -10.43
C ASP A 83 21.75 -17.62 -10.80
N SER A 84 21.96 -17.38 -12.10
CA SER A 84 22.91 -16.36 -12.59
C SER A 84 22.51 -14.95 -12.16
N LEU A 85 21.21 -14.61 -12.25
CA LEU A 85 20.68 -13.32 -11.79
C LEU A 85 20.83 -13.13 -10.28
N LYS A 86 20.49 -14.15 -9.47
CA LYS A 86 20.69 -14.14 -8.01
C LYS A 86 22.16 -13.96 -7.64
N ALA A 87 23.07 -14.62 -8.35
CA ALA A 87 24.50 -14.49 -8.12
C ALA A 87 25.03 -13.09 -8.48
N ARG A 88 24.47 -12.42 -9.50
CA ARG A 88 24.78 -11.02 -9.82
C ARG A 88 24.20 -10.04 -8.79
N ALA A 89 22.97 -10.29 -8.34
CA ALA A 89 22.32 -9.52 -7.27
C ALA A 89 23.15 -9.53 -5.98
N ALA A 90 23.60 -10.71 -5.56
CA ALA A 90 24.39 -10.91 -4.36
C ALA A 90 25.77 -10.23 -4.44
N ARG A 91 26.27 -9.96 -5.65
CA ARG A 91 27.49 -9.20 -5.91
C ARG A 91 27.26 -7.68 -6.06
N GLY A 92 26.01 -7.23 -6.05
CA GLY A 92 25.65 -5.81 -6.24
C GLY A 92 25.81 -5.33 -7.69
N GLU A 93 25.79 -6.24 -8.67
CA GLU A 93 25.99 -5.96 -10.11
C GLU A 93 24.65 -5.90 -10.90
N LEU A 94 23.56 -5.61 -10.19
CA LEU A 94 22.23 -5.38 -10.75
C LEU A 94 21.89 -3.89 -10.76
#